data_AF-A0A3N5UD31-F1
#
_entry.id   AF-A0A3N5UD31-F1
#
_cell.length_a   1.000
_cell.length_b   1.000
_cell.length_c   1.000
_cell.angle_alpha   90.00
_cell.angle_beta   90.00
_cell.angle_gamma   90.00
#
_symmetry.space_group_name_H-M   'P 1'
#
loop_
_entity.id
_entity.type
_entity.pdbx_description
1 polymer ?
#
loop_
_entity_poly.entity_id
_entity_poly.type
_entity_poly.pdbx_seq_one_letter_code
_entity_poly.pdbx_strand_id
1 'polypeptide(L)' 'MVEHRPWLTFLTHATLLMGMVIVIFPIYVTFVASTHTLEEIATRFPLLPGSHLVENYIKALSLGPRDVGSTVGQM' A
#
# COMPACT_ATOMS: atom_id res chain seq x y z
N MET A 1 18.15 -26.23 27.01
CA MET A 1 19.30 -26.49 26.11
C MET A 1 19.27 -25.46 25.00
N VAL A 2 20.16 -24.45 25.07
CA VAL A 2 20.33 -23.46 24.01
C VAL A 2 21.55 -23.91 23.22
N GLU A 3 21.34 -24.62 22.11
CA GLU A 3 22.40 -24.82 21.14
C GLU A 3 22.61 -23.49 20.40
N HIS A 4 23.75 -22.85 20.61
CA HIS A 4 24.15 -21.65 19.88
C HIS A 4 24.41 -21.99 18.41
N ARG A 5 23.33 -22.10 17.61
CA ARG A 5 23.38 -22.23 16.14
C ARG A 5 22.94 -20.91 15.50
N PRO A 6 23.75 -19.84 15.59
CA PRO A 6 23.35 -18.49 15.19
C PRO A 6 22.91 -18.41 13.72
N TRP A 7 23.49 -19.25 12.85
CA TRP A 7 23.11 -19.34 11.45
C TRP A 7 21.67 -19.83 11.23
N LEU A 8 21.27 -20.89 11.94
CA LEU A 8 19.90 -21.41 11.85
C LEU A 8 18.90 -20.39 12.40
N THR A 9 19.24 -19.71 13.49
CA THR A 9 18.41 -18.62 14.03
C THR A 9 18.22 -17.52 12.99
N PHE A 10 19.29 -17.08 12.33
CA PHE A 10 19.21 -16.06 11.28
C PHE A 10 18.34 -16.52 10.09
N LEU A 11 18.56 -17.73 9.58
CA LEU A 11 17.78 -18.29 8.47
C LEU A 11 16.28 -18.37 8.79
N THR A 12 15.93 -18.80 10.00
CA THR A 12 14.54 -18.83 10.45
C THR A 12 13.91 -17.45 10.42
N HIS A 13 14.58 -16.42 10.95
CA HIS A 13 14.06 -15.06 10.92
C HIS A 13 13.97 -14.49 9.51
N ALA A 14 14.99 -14.72 8.67
CA ALA A 14 14.99 -14.28 7.27
C ALA A 14 13.81 -14.89 6.50
N THR A 15 13.53 -16.17 6.71
CA THR A 15 12.42 -16.88 6.06
C THR A 15 11.07 -16.34 6.53
N LEU A 16 10.91 -16.12 7.85
CA LEU A 16 9.70 -15.53 8.42
C LEU A 16 9.47 -14.10 7.91
N LEU A 17 10.51 -13.27 7.86
CA LEU A 17 10.45 -11.91 7.34
C LEU A 17 10.13 -11.88 5.84
N MET A 18 10.71 -12.78 5.06
CA MET A 18 10.40 -12.90 3.63
C MET A 18 8.93 -13.25 3.41
N GLY A 19 8.40 -14.22 4.17
CA GLY A 19 6.97 -14.55 4.15
C GLY A 19 6.10 -13.36 4.54
N MET A 20 6.48 -12.64 5.59
CA MET A 20 5.77 -11.42 6.05
C MET A 20 5.74 -10.34 4.96
N VAL A 21 6.86 -10.07 4.29
CA VAL A 21 6.94 -9.06 3.21
C VAL A 21 6.01 -9.44 2.06
N ILE A 22 5.98 -10.71 1.65
CA ILE A 22 5.08 -11.19 0.58
C ILE A 22 3.61 -10.97 0.95
N VAL A 23 3.24 -11.24 2.20
CA VAL A 23 1.85 -11.08 2.68
C VAL A 23 1.45 -9.59 2.80
N ILE A 24 2.37 -8.72 3.25
CA ILE A 24 2.10 -7.29 3.43
C ILE A 24 2.18 -6.50 2.12
N PHE A 25 2.93 -6.97 1.13
CA PHE A 25 3.10 -6.31 -0.16
C PHE A 25 1.81 -5.79 -0.82
N PRO A 26 0.71 -6.59 -0.96
CA PRO A 26 -0.52 -6.09 -1.56
C PRO A 26 -1.16 -4.94 -0.75
N ILE A 27 -1.08 -4.97 0.58
CA ILE A 27 -1.59 -3.90 1.45
C ILE A 27 -0.76 -2.62 1.26
N TYR A 28 0.56 -2.76 1.10
CA TYR A 28 1.43 -1.64 0.79
C TYR A 28 1.10 -1.01 -0.57
N VAL A 29 0.85 -1.83 -1.59
CA VAL A 29 0.49 -1.36 -2.94
C VAL A 29 -0.83 -0.58 -2.94
N THR A 30 -1.86 -1.05 -2.21
CA THR A 30 -3.13 -0.31 -2.10
C THR A 30 -2.97 0.99 -1.34
N PHE A 31 -2.12 1.02 -0.32
CA PHE A 31 -1.76 2.24 0.40
C PHE A 31 -1.06 3.23 -0.54
N VAL A 32 -0.03 2.82 -1.29
CA VAL A 32 0.65 3.71 -2.24
C VAL A 32 -0.32 4.22 -3.31
N ALA A 33 -1.19 3.36 -3.84
CA ALA A 33 -2.20 3.77 -4.82
C ALA A 33 -3.15 4.85 -4.27
N SER A 34 -3.51 4.83 -2.98
CA SER A 34 -4.39 5.87 -2.39
C SER A 34 -3.73 7.25 -2.31
N THR A 35 -2.40 7.31 -2.43
CA THR A 35 -1.61 8.55 -2.39
C THR A 35 -1.40 9.22 -3.75
N HIS A 36 -1.86 8.59 -4.84
CA HIS A 36 -1.64 9.04 -6.23
C HIS A 36 -2.95 9.26 -6.98
N THR A 37 -2.91 9.99 -8.09
CA THR A 37 -4.05 10.16 -8.99
C THR A 37 -4.18 8.99 -9.96
N LEU A 38 -5.39 8.79 -10.50
CA LEU A 38 -5.67 7.71 -11.47
C LEU A 38 -4.82 7.82 -12.74
N GLU A 39 -4.59 9.04 -13.23
CA GLU A 39 -3.74 9.31 -14.42
C GLU A 39 -2.28 8.96 -14.17
N GLU A 40 -1.78 9.24 -12.96
CA GLU A 40 -0.40 8.92 -12.58
C GLU A 40 -0.18 7.40 -12.51
N ILE A 41 -1.11 6.68 -11.87
CA ILE A 41 -1.12 5.21 -11.79
C ILE A 41 -1.20 4.57 -13.19
N ALA A 42 -2.06 5.11 -14.07
CA ALA A 42 -2.24 4.59 -15.43
C ALA A 42 -1.01 4.77 -16.32
N THR A 43 -0.17 5.76 -16.03
CA THR A 43 1.02 6.07 -16.84
C THR A 43 2.27 5.36 -16.30
N ARG A 44 2.47 5.33 -14.98
CA ARG A 44 3.49 4.52 -14.28
C ARG A 44 3.03 4.24 -12.87
N PHE A 45 2.95 2.96 -12.50
CA PHE A 45 2.62 2.60 -11.12
C PHE A 45 3.77 2.97 -10.15
N PRO A 46 3.57 3.92 -9.23
CA PRO A 46 4.60 4.32 -8.28
C PRO A 46 4.70 3.29 -7.14
N LEU A 47 5.93 3.02 -6.68
CA LEU A 47 6.21 2.08 -5.58
C LEU A 47 6.48 2.77 -4.24
N LEU A 48 6.51 4.10 -4.22
CA LEU A 48 6.69 4.93 -3.03
C LEU A 48 5.46 5.80 -2.84
N PRO A 49 5.04 6.10 -1.60
CA PRO A 49 3.92 6.99 -1.35
C PRO A 49 4.19 8.38 -1.92
N GLY A 50 3.22 8.91 -2.66
CA GLY A 50 3.26 10.23 -3.28
C GLY A 50 3.00 11.36 -2.28
N SER A 51 3.37 12.58 -2.67
CA SER A 51 3.18 13.80 -1.87
C SER A 51 1.71 14.22 -1.73
N HIS A 52 0.79 13.63 -2.49
CA HIS A 52 -0.63 14.01 -2.54
C HIS A 52 -1.50 13.28 -1.49
N LEU A 53 -0.90 12.51 -0.57
CA LEU A 53 -1.61 11.74 0.45
C LEU A 53 -2.57 12.62 1.27
N VAL A 54 -2.08 13.75 1.78
CA VAL A 54 -2.88 14.66 2.62
C VAL A 54 -4.02 15.31 1.83
N GLU A 55 -3.75 15.76 0.61
CA GLU A 55 -4.76 16.41 -0.25
C GLU A 55 -5.86 15.44 -0.68
N ASN A 56 -5.50 14.20 -1.01
CA ASN A 56 -6.46 13.15 -1.38
C ASN A 56 -7.37 12.79 -0.21
N TYR A 57 -6.81 12.62 0.99
CA TYR A 57 -7.61 12.32 2.18
C TYR A 57 -8.53 13.48 2.58
N ILE A 58 -8.05 14.72 2.51
CA ILE A 58 -8.88 15.90 2.78
C ILE A 58 -10.01 16.00 1.75
N LYS A 59 -9.72 15.83 0.45
CA LYS A 59 -10.74 15.81 -0.60
C LYS A 59 -11.76 14.70 -0.37
N ALA A 60 -11.32 13.47 -0.11
CA ALA A 60 -12.21 12.33 0.11
C ALA A 60 -13.10 12.48 1.35
N LEU A 61 -12.61 13.14 2.41
CA LEU A 61 -13.36 13.37 3.65
C LEU A 61 -14.25 14.63 3.58
N SER A 62 -13.92 15.60 2.72
CA SER A 62 -14.62 16.89 2.64
C SER A 62 -15.61 16.98 1.48
N LEU A 63 -15.39 16.22 0.40
CA LEU A 63 -16.27 16.19 -0.77
C LEU A 63 -17.29 15.06 -0.62
N GLY A 64 -18.57 15.37 -0.84
CA GLY A 64 -19.63 14.38 -0.85
C GLY A 64 -19.49 13.40 -2.04
N PRO A 65 -20.10 12.20 -1.99
CA PRO A 65 -19.99 11.16 -3.03
C PRO A 65 -20.33 11.59 -4.48
N ARG A 66 -20.92 12.78 -4.64
CA ARG A 66 -21.33 13.35 -5.93
C ARG A 66 -20.17 13.97 -6.71
N ASP A 67 -19.11 14.42 -6.02
CA ASP A 67 -18.01 15.19 -6.63
C ASP A 67 -16.72 14.37 -6.85
N VAL A 68 -16.68 13.12 -6.37
CA VAL A 68 -15.51 12.22 -6.47
C VAL A 68 -15.57 11.32 -7.71
N GLY A 69 -16.49 11.60 -8.65
CA GLY A 69 -16.49 10.98 -9.99
C GLY A 69 -17.03 9.54 -10.08
N SER A 70 -17.43 8.89 -8.98
CA SER A 70 -18.17 7.62 -9.03
C SER A 70 -19.66 7.84 -8.75
N THR A 71 -20.39 8.40 -9.70
CA THR A 71 -21.86 8.34 -9.70
C THR A 71 -22.28 6.89 -9.95
N VAL A 72 -22.47 6.10 -8.89
CA VAL A 72 -23.03 4.73 -8.97
C VAL A 72 -24.55 4.75 -9.25
N GLY A 73 -25.02 5.68 -10.07
CA GLY A 73 -26.45 5.93 -10.32
C GLY A 73 -26.77 6.40 -11.73
N GLN A 74 -25.87 6.18 -12.69
CA GLN A 74 -26.10 6.39 -14.12
C GLN A 74 -25.85 5.08 -14.88
N MET A 75 -26.33 3.95 -14.33
CA MET A 75 -26.60 2.75 -15.10
C MET A 75 -28.10 2.69 -15.37
#